data_AF-A0A166CTB4-F1
#
_entry.id   AF-A0A166CTB4-F1
#
_cell.length_a   1.000
_cell.length_b   1.000
_cell.length_c   1.000
_cell.angle_alpha   90.00
_cell.angle_beta   90.00
_cell.angle_gamma   90.00
#
_symmetry.space_group_name_H-M   'P 1'
#
loop_
_entity.id
_entity.type
_entity.pdbx_description
1 polymer ?
#
loop_
_entity_poly.entity_id
_entity_poly.type
_entity_poly.pdbx_seq_one_letter_code
_entity_poly.pdbx_strand_id
1 'polypeptide(L)'
;AHTHRRNRARKDKNKPPRPANSFMIYRSEKSKELKLLGNQQAEGSKTISQMWKAEPEDVKREYEIKQAEAKAVHASLYPNYQYKP
;
A
#
# COMPACT_ATOMS: atom_id res chain seq x y z
N ALA A 1 7.56 -20.81 19.85
CA ALA A 1 6.76 -19.63 19.45
C ALA A 1 6.45 -19.72 17.97
N HIS A 2 5.18 -19.96 17.60
CA HIS A 2 4.79 -20.24 16.21
C HIS A 2 4.72 -18.93 15.41
N THR A 3 5.69 -18.67 14.54
CA THR A 3 5.58 -17.61 13.54
C THR A 3 4.68 -18.11 12.41
N HIS A 4 3.43 -17.66 12.36
CA HIS A 4 2.56 -17.87 11.20
C HIS A 4 3.13 -17.10 9.99
N ARG A 5 4.01 -17.76 9.23
CA ARG A 5 4.41 -17.32 7.90
C ARG A 5 3.17 -17.41 7.00
N ARG A 6 2.43 -16.32 6.86
CA ARG A 6 1.29 -16.22 5.93
C ARG A 6 1.76 -16.66 4.54
N ASN A 7 1.24 -17.80 4.09
CA ASN A 7 1.46 -18.30 2.74
C ASN A 7 0.84 -17.26 1.80
N ARG A 8 1.67 -16.44 1.13
CA ARG A 8 1.18 -15.50 0.12
C ARG A 8 0.71 -16.34 -1.07
N ALA A 9 -0.59 -16.61 -1.14
CA ALA A 9 -1.21 -17.18 -2.33
C ALA A 9 -0.71 -16.38 -3.55
N ARG A 10 -0.22 -17.09 -4.58
CA ARG A 10 0.25 -16.46 -5.81
C ARG A 10 -0.86 -15.55 -6.32
N LYS A 11 -0.55 -14.27 -6.50
CA LYS A 11 -1.51 -13.26 -6.97
C LYS A 11 -1.99 -13.69 -8.35
N ASP A 12 -3.24 -14.12 -8.44
CA ASP A 12 -3.89 -14.48 -9.69
C ASP A 12 -3.83 -13.26 -10.62
N LYS A 13 -3.15 -13.40 -11.75
CA LYS A 13 -2.92 -12.30 -12.70
C LYS A 13 -4.22 -11.79 -13.32
N ASN A 14 -5.27 -12.62 -13.31
CA ASN A 14 -6.56 -12.29 -13.88
C ASN A 14 -7.47 -11.52 -12.91
N LYS A 15 -7.08 -11.38 -11.63
CA LYS A 15 -7.86 -10.65 -10.65
C LYS A 15 -7.37 -9.20 -10.56
N PRO A 16 -8.25 -8.20 -10.74
CA PRO A 16 -7.89 -6.80 -10.56
C PRO A 16 -7.30 -6.59 -9.16
N PRO A 17 -6.16 -5.88 -9.04
CA PRO A 17 -5.56 -5.59 -7.75
C PRO A 17 -6.50 -4.72 -6.92
N ARG A 18 -6.34 -4.72 -5.59
CA ARG A 18 -7.04 -3.76 -4.74
C ARG A 18 -6.54 -2.34 -5.04
N PRO A 19 -7.40 -1.32 -5.02
CA PRO A 19 -6.92 0.07 -5.02
C PRO A 19 -6.03 0.29 -3.78
N ALA A 20 -4.95 1.03 -3.96
CA ALA A 20 -4.03 1.35 -2.86
C ALA A 20 -4.70 2.32 -1.88
N ASN A 21 -4.53 2.07 -0.57
CA ASN A 21 -4.91 3.06 0.45
C ASN A 21 -3.79 4.12 0.63
N SER A 22 -4.08 5.17 1.41
CA SER A 22 -3.16 6.29 1.65
C SER A 22 -1.78 5.83 2.12
N PHE A 23 -1.73 4.94 3.11
CA PHE A 23 -0.48 4.37 3.62
C PHE A 23 0.28 3.54 2.58
N MET A 24 -0.39 2.76 1.73
CA MET A 24 0.27 1.97 0.69
C MET A 24 0.91 2.86 -0.38
N ILE A 25 0.28 4.00 -0.71
CA ILE A 25 0.84 5.02 -1.61
C ILE A 25 2.07 5.64 -0.94
N TYR A 26 1.94 6.13 0.29
CA TYR A 26 3.05 6.69 1.07
C TYR A 26 4.24 5.72 1.16
N ARG A 27 3.98 4.46 1.53
CA ARG A 27 5.02 3.44 1.66
C ARG A 27 5.71 3.15 0.33
N SER A 28 4.97 3.17 -0.78
CA SER A 28 5.59 2.97 -2.10
C SER A 28 6.54 4.11 -2.45
N GLU A 29 6.15 5.35 -2.19
CA GLU A 29 6.97 6.54 -2.42
C GLU A 29 8.20 6.52 -1.50
N LYS A 30 8.02 6.36 -0.18
CA LYS A 30 9.14 6.30 0.79
C LYS A 30 10.08 5.13 0.57
N SER A 31 9.57 3.98 0.13
CA SER A 31 10.44 2.85 -0.20
C SER A 31 11.35 3.14 -1.40
N LYS A 32 10.87 3.93 -2.38
CA LYS A 32 11.69 4.39 -3.51
C LYS A 32 12.70 5.45 -3.08
N GLU A 33 12.26 6.41 -2.26
CA GLU A 33 13.11 7.48 -1.72
C GLU A 33 14.28 6.90 -0.91
N LEU A 34 13.98 5.95 -0.01
CA LEU A 34 14.96 5.24 0.81
C LEU A 34 15.72 4.14 0.06
N LYS A 35 15.45 3.96 -1.24
CA LYS A 35 16.04 2.92 -2.11
C LYS A 35 16.02 1.53 -1.47
N LEU A 36 14.92 1.17 -0.81
CA LEU A 36 14.77 -0.13 -0.15
C LEU A 36 14.69 -1.24 -1.19
N LEU A 37 15.73 -2.08 -1.24
CA LEU A 37 15.82 -3.20 -2.18
C LEU A 37 15.60 -4.53 -1.46
N GLY A 38 14.91 -5.46 -2.13
CA GLY A 38 14.81 -6.86 -1.75
C GLY A 38 14.59 -7.13 -0.26
N ASN A 39 15.62 -7.64 0.41
CA ASN A 39 15.63 -8.03 1.82
C ASN A 39 15.38 -6.86 2.79
N GLN A 40 15.69 -5.62 2.40
CA GLN A 40 15.49 -4.44 3.24
C GLN A 40 14.03 -3.98 3.29
N GLN A 41 13.15 -4.50 2.43
CA GLN A 41 11.74 -4.09 2.44
C GLN A 41 11.05 -4.40 3.76
N ALA A 42 11.40 -5.51 4.43
CA ALA A 42 10.75 -5.89 5.69
C ALA A 42 11.08 -4.88 6.81
N GLU A 43 12.36 -4.59 7.01
CA GLU A 43 12.80 -3.64 8.03
C GLU A 43 12.42 -2.21 7.67
N GLY A 44 12.62 -1.79 6.42
CA GLY A 44 12.22 -0.45 6.00
C GLY A 44 10.71 -0.23 6.04
N SER A 45 9.88 -1.27 5.94
CA SER A 45 8.43 -1.12 6.17
C SER A 45 8.09 -0.81 7.63
N LYS A 46 8.87 -1.30 8.60
CA LYS A 46 8.69 -0.93 10.01
C LYS A 46 9.03 0.54 10.21
N THR A 47 10.16 0.99 9.67
CA THR A 47 10.58 2.39 9.71
C THR A 47 9.55 3.31 9.07
N ILE A 48 9.09 3.00 7.86
CA ILE A 48 8.06 3.79 7.16
C ILE A 48 6.75 3.82 7.95
N SER A 49 6.38 2.73 8.63
CA SER A 49 5.19 2.71 9.49
C SER A 49 5.32 3.65 10.69
N GLN A 50 6.52 3.82 11.23
CA GLN A 50 6.80 4.79 12.29
C GLN A 50 6.78 6.22 11.74
N MET A 51 7.40 6.46 10.57
CA MET A 51 7.36 7.76 9.89
C MET A 51 5.93 8.20 9.63
N TRP A 52 5.08 7.33 9.08
CA TRP A 52 3.67 7.62 8.83
C TRP A 52 2.90 8.04 10.09
N LYS A 53 3.22 7.46 11.25
CA LYS A 53 2.58 7.84 12.52
C LYS A 53 3.04 9.22 13.00
N ALA A 54 4.30 9.56 12.75
CA ALA A 54 4.91 10.83 13.14
C ALA A 54 4.66 11.97 12.12
N GLU A 55 4.24 11.62 10.90
CA GLU A 55 3.93 12.56 9.83
C GLU A 55 2.76 13.48 10.24
N PRO A 56 2.82 14.78 9.89
CA PRO A 56 1.74 15.70 10.22
C PRO A 56 0.46 15.44 9.39
N GLU A 57 -0.66 15.96 9.89
CA GLU A 57 -2.00 15.65 9.39
C GLU A 57 -2.27 16.19 7.98
N ASP A 58 -1.61 17.29 7.62
CA ASP A 58 -1.61 17.85 6.27
C ASP A 58 -1.05 16.87 5.25
N VAL A 59 0.10 16.28 5.52
CA VAL A 59 0.71 15.26 4.65
C VAL A 59 -0.19 14.04 4.59
N LYS A 60 -0.73 13.57 5.71
CA LYS A 60 -1.68 12.43 5.70
C LYS A 60 -2.89 12.73 4.82
N ARG A 61 -3.42 13.95 4.88
CA ARG A 61 -4.53 14.42 4.03
C ARG A 61 -4.17 14.42 2.55
N GLU A 62 -2.96 14.82 2.17
CA GLU A 62 -2.50 14.70 0.77
C GLU A 62 -2.57 13.25 0.28
N TYR A 63 -2.15 12.29 1.10
CA TYR A 63 -2.24 10.87 0.75
C TYR A 63 -3.67 10.31 0.78
N GLU A 64 -4.58 10.90 1.54
CA GLU A 64 -6.02 10.60 1.47
C GLU A 64 -6.63 11.07 0.15
N ILE A 65 -6.23 12.25 -0.34
CA ILE A 65 -6.62 12.75 -1.66
C ILE A 65 -6.09 11.81 -2.74
N LYS A 66 -4.79 11.45 -2.70
CA LYS A 66 -4.20 10.45 -3.62
C LYS A 66 -4.93 9.10 -3.56
N GLN A 67 -5.37 8.67 -2.38
CA GLN A 67 -6.18 7.46 -2.24
C GLN A 67 -7.54 7.60 -2.95
N ALA A 68 -8.22 8.74 -2.78
CA ALA A 68 -9.51 8.99 -3.43
C ALA A 68 -9.37 8.95 -4.96
N GLU A 69 -8.32 9.59 -5.50
CA GLU A 69 -7.98 9.52 -6.93
C GLU A 69 -7.68 8.09 -7.38
N ALA A 70 -6.86 7.34 -6.62
CA ALA A 70 -6.56 5.95 -6.94
C ALA A 70 -7.82 5.06 -6.94
N LYS A 71 -8.77 5.31 -6.04
CA LYS A 71 -10.08 4.62 -6.03
C LYS A 71 -10.92 5.00 -7.25
N ALA A 72 -10.96 6.28 -7.63
CA ALA A 72 -11.72 6.73 -8.80
C ALA A 72 -11.16 6.16 -10.11
N VAL A 73 -9.83 6.18 -10.27
CA VAL A 73 -9.14 5.55 -11.40
C VAL A 73 -9.41 4.04 -11.42
N HIS A 74 -9.31 3.38 -10.27
CA HIS A 74 -9.58 1.94 -10.16
C HIS A 74 -11.02 1.58 -10.52
N ALA A 75 -12.01 2.34 -10.04
CA ALA A 75 -13.42 2.14 -10.38
C ALA A 75 -13.68 2.33 -11.88
N SER A 76 -12.97 3.26 -12.52
CA SER A 76 -13.08 3.49 -13.97
C SER A 76 -12.45 2.34 -14.78
N LEU A 77 -11.31 1.81 -14.32
CA LEU A 77 -10.61 0.70 -14.97
C LEU A 77 -11.31 -0.66 -14.75
N TYR A 78 -11.97 -0.81 -13.60
CA TYR A 78 -12.61 -2.04 -13.17
C TYR A 78 -14.04 -1.78 -12.69
N PRO A 79 -14.97 -1.42 -13.60
CA PRO A 79 -16.35 -1.07 -13.24
C PRO A 79 -17.12 -2.20 -12.54
N ASN A 80 -16.75 -3.45 -12.81
CA ASN A 80 -17.33 -4.64 -12.19
C ASN A 80 -16.55 -5.13 -10.95
N TYR A 81 -15.64 -4.32 -10.41
CA TYR A 81 -14.85 -4.69 -9.25
C TYR A 81 -15.70 -4.71 -7.98
N GLN A 82 -15.75 -5.88 -7.33
CA GLN A 82 -16.34 -6.03 -6.01
C GLN A 82 -15.30 -6.59 -5.03
N TYR A 83 -15.12 -5.90 -3.91
CA TYR A 83 -14.25 -6.37 -2.85
C TYR A 83 -14.88 -7.58 -2.15
N LYS A 84 -14.17 -8.72 -2.18
CA LYS A 84 -14.51 -9.93 -1.41
C LYS A 84 -13.41 -10.14 -0.35
N PRO A 85 -13.69 -9.89 0.95
CA PRO A 85 -12.71 -10.02 2.03
C PRO A 85 -12.21 -11.46 2.21
#